data_AF-A0A354GSP2-F1
#
_entry.id   AF-A0A354GSP2-F1
#
_cell.length_a   1.000
_cell.length_b   1.000
_cell.length_c   1.000
_cell.angle_alpha   90.00
_cell.angle_beta   90.00
_cell.angle_gamma   90.00
#
_symmetry.space_group_name_H-M   'P 1'
#
loop_
_entity.id
_entity.type
_entity.pdbx_description
1 polymer ?
#
loop_
_entity_poly.entity_id
_entity_poly.type
_entity_poly.pdbx_seq_one_letter_code
_entity_poly.pdbx_strand_id
1 'polypeptide(L)'
;MPHVAWERLLRQLPAKEQDGMMLMTNTRTEIAVQSILRLDSDFLIIKGRLAGSQDAGRVFFIPYAHIDHLGFYRAVKDTEFDDMFAGLNGPTLPAIAVTPEPAAEEPKTPIKSAVLDRFRSRGGSTIIGRSPLAPRMEEESHPGLPANGQKKDGHPT
;
A
#
# COMPACT_ATOMS: atom_id res chain seq x y z
N MET A 1 -7.72 -28.09 -3.02
CA MET A 1 -7.98 -27.27 -1.82
C MET A 1 -6.74 -26.43 -1.53
N PRO A 2 -6.79 -25.10 -1.70
CA PRO A 2 -5.62 -24.21 -1.53
C PRO A 2 -5.06 -24.21 -0.10
N HIS A 3 -5.86 -24.59 0.91
CA HIS A 3 -5.45 -24.64 2.33
C HIS A 3 -4.21 -25.51 2.57
N VAL A 4 -4.15 -26.69 1.93
CA VAL A 4 -3.01 -27.62 2.06
C VAL A 4 -1.72 -27.04 1.46
N ALA A 5 -1.83 -26.18 0.43
CA ALA A 5 -0.66 -25.55 -0.18
C ALA A 5 -0.04 -24.51 0.76
N TRP A 6 -0.88 -23.68 1.40
CA TRP A 6 -0.42 -22.67 2.37
C TRP A 6 0.24 -23.30 3.59
N GLU A 7 -0.37 -24.34 4.16
CA GLU A 7 0.20 -25.03 5.31
C GLU A 7 1.60 -25.60 4.99
N ARG A 8 1.75 -26.26 3.83
CA ARG A 8 3.04 -26.83 3.40
C ARG A 8 4.11 -25.77 3.21
N LEU A 9 3.78 -24.66 2.56
CA LEU A 9 4.70 -23.54 2.37
C LEU A 9 5.15 -22.94 3.71
N LEU A 10 4.21 -22.65 4.60
CA LEU A 10 4.50 -22.01 5.89
C LEU A 10 5.30 -22.92 6.83
N ARG A 11 5.19 -24.25 6.69
CA ARG A 11 6.04 -25.21 7.43
C ARG A 11 7.49 -25.21 6.97
N GLN A 12 7.76 -24.83 5.72
CA GLN A 12 9.10 -24.82 5.15
C GLN A 12 9.82 -23.49 5.38
N LEU A 13 9.10 -22.47 5.86
CA LEU A 13 9.61 -21.13 5.96
C LEU A 13 10.50 -20.97 7.20
N PRO A 14 11.76 -20.50 7.06
CA PRO A 14 12.67 -20.33 8.19
C PRO A 14 12.14 -19.32 9.21
N ALA A 15 12.23 -19.65 10.50
CA ALA A 15 11.74 -18.78 11.58
C ALA A 15 12.38 -17.37 11.57
N LYS A 16 13.64 -17.27 11.14
CA LYS A 16 14.39 -16.01 11.02
C LYS A 16 13.74 -15.03 10.03
N GLU A 17 13.06 -15.55 9.01
CA GLU A 17 12.52 -14.74 7.91
C GLU A 17 11.07 -14.32 8.15
N GLN A 18 10.42 -14.82 9.20
CA GLN A 18 9.01 -14.52 9.51
C GLN A 18 8.74 -13.05 9.82
N ASP A 19 9.66 -12.35 10.49
CA ASP A 19 9.50 -10.93 10.87
C ASP A 19 9.61 -9.97 9.66
N GLY A 20 10.17 -10.45 8.55
CA GLY A 20 10.28 -9.70 7.29
C GLY A 20 9.08 -9.87 6.36
N MET A 21 8.08 -10.65 6.76
CA MET A 21 6.99 -11.06 5.89
C MET A 21 5.75 -10.19 5.99
N MET A 22 5.03 -10.18 4.89
CA MET A 22 3.75 -9.55 4.72
C MET A 22 2.73 -10.61 4.28
N LEU A 23 1.58 -10.61 4.94
CA LEU A 23 0.42 -11.40 4.54
C LEU A 23 -0.66 -10.46 4.04
N MET A 24 -1.13 -10.71 2.82
CA MET A 24 -2.28 -10.02 2.24
C MET A 24 -3.51 -10.91 2.32
N THR A 25 -4.59 -10.37 2.85
CA THR A 25 -5.90 -11.03 2.83
C THR A 25 -6.68 -10.66 1.57
N ASN A 26 -7.68 -11.48 1.23
CA ASN A 26 -8.59 -11.22 0.11
C ASN A 26 -9.41 -9.92 0.25
N THR A 27 -9.53 -9.37 1.47
CA THR A 27 -10.12 -8.05 1.75
C THR A 27 -9.11 -6.90 1.61
N ARG A 28 -7.91 -7.18 1.08
CA ARG A 28 -6.79 -6.23 0.98
C ARG A 28 -6.29 -5.72 2.33
N THR A 29 -6.58 -6.43 3.41
CA THR A 29 -5.96 -6.16 4.71
C THR A 29 -4.56 -6.73 4.70
N GLU A 30 -3.60 -5.86 4.95
CA GLU A 30 -2.19 -6.19 5.00
C GLU A 30 -1.72 -6.34 6.45
N ILE A 31 -1.08 -7.46 6.75
CA ILE A 31 -0.56 -7.78 8.08
C ILE A 31 0.94 -8.00 7.95
N ALA A 32 1.71 -7.15 8.62
CA ALA A 32 3.13 -7.41 8.82
C ALA A 32 3.28 -8.51 9.87
N VAL A 33 3.83 -9.63 9.44
CA VAL A 33 4.05 -10.82 10.27
C VAL A 33 5.28 -10.57 11.14
N GLN A 34 5.17 -10.83 12.44
CA GLN A 34 6.31 -10.84 13.36
C GLN A 34 6.74 -12.26 13.66
N SER A 35 5.76 -13.15 13.90
CA SER A 35 6.01 -14.57 14.10
C SER A 35 4.76 -15.41 13.82
N ILE A 36 4.99 -16.63 13.36
CA ILE A 36 3.95 -17.66 13.28
C ILE A 36 3.88 -18.37 14.62
N LEU A 37 2.72 -18.30 15.27
CA LEU A 37 2.49 -18.93 16.57
C LEU A 37 2.03 -20.38 16.41
N ARG A 38 1.18 -20.63 15.40
CA ARG A 38 0.62 -21.97 15.16
C ARG A 38 0.09 -22.12 13.72
N LEU A 39 0.28 -23.32 13.19
CA LEU A 39 -0.37 -23.80 11.98
C LEU A 39 -1.41 -24.85 12.39
N ASP A 40 -2.67 -24.58 12.10
CA ASP A 40 -3.77 -25.53 12.28
C ASP A 40 -4.30 -26.02 10.92
N SER A 41 -5.33 -26.86 10.89
CA SER A 41 -5.89 -27.40 9.63
C SER A 41 -6.63 -26.35 8.81
N ASP A 42 -7.31 -25.42 9.49
CA ASP A 42 -8.23 -24.48 8.83
C ASP A 42 -7.76 -23.02 8.87
N PHE A 43 -6.90 -22.69 9.84
CA PHE A 43 -6.43 -21.33 10.06
C PHE A 43 -4.98 -21.25 10.52
N LEU A 44 -4.40 -20.10 10.24
CA LEU A 44 -3.07 -19.66 10.65
C LEU A 44 -3.21 -18.73 11.87
N ILE A 45 -2.40 -18.96 12.90
CA ILE A 45 -2.26 -18.02 14.03
C ILE A 45 -0.92 -17.31 13.93
N ILE A 46 -0.96 -15.98 13.78
CA ILE A 46 0.24 -15.15 13.72
C ILE A 46 0.20 -14.04 14.77
N LYS A 47 1.39 -13.64 15.21
CA LYS A 47 1.60 -12.35 15.85
C LYS A 47 2.06 -11.35 14.79
N GLY A 48 1.49 -10.16 14.78
CA GLY A 48 1.81 -9.16 13.78
C GLY A 48 1.28 -7.78 14.10
N ARG A 49 1.29 -6.92 13.09
CA ARG A 49 0.65 -5.60 13.11
C ARG A 49 -0.05 -5.35 11.79
N LEU A 50 -1.15 -4.60 11.83
CA LEU A 50 -1.79 -4.11 10.61
C LEU A 50 -0.90 -3.05 9.97
N ALA A 51 -0.78 -3.08 8.64
CA ALA A 51 -0.08 -2.04 7.90
C ALA A 51 -0.71 -0.66 8.20
N GLY A 52 0.14 0.36 8.40
CA GLY A 52 -0.29 1.71 8.78
C GLY A 52 -0.63 1.90 10.27
N SER A 53 -0.57 0.85 11.09
CA SER A 53 -0.72 0.94 12.54
C SER A 53 0.62 0.91 13.26
N GLN A 54 0.74 1.65 14.36
CA GLN A 54 1.85 1.51 15.30
C GLN A 54 1.60 0.41 16.35
N ASP A 55 0.37 -0.14 16.40
CA ASP A 55 0.03 -1.16 17.38
C ASP A 55 0.63 -2.51 16.98
N ALA A 56 1.67 -2.89 17.72
CA ALA A 56 2.50 -4.05 17.46
C ALA A 56 2.11 -5.24 18.32
N GLY A 57 2.24 -6.44 17.76
CA GLY A 57 2.16 -7.68 18.53
C GLY A 57 0.75 -8.19 18.80
N ARG A 58 -0.24 -7.73 18.02
CA ARG A 58 -1.59 -8.30 18.01
C ARG A 58 -1.56 -9.72 17.46
N VAL A 59 -2.41 -10.59 18.01
CA VAL A 59 -2.58 -11.96 17.53
C VAL A 59 -3.75 -12.00 16.55
N PHE A 60 -3.53 -12.59 15.38
CA PHE A 60 -4.53 -12.75 14.34
C PHE A 60 -4.79 -14.23 14.08
N PHE A 61 -6.06 -14.57 13.90
CA PHE A 61 -6.53 -15.87 13.43
C PHE A 61 -7.01 -15.70 12.00
N ILE A 62 -6.32 -16.33 11.06
CA ILE A 62 -6.54 -16.09 9.63
C ILE A 62 -6.91 -17.42 8.98
N PRO A 63 -8.16 -17.60 8.54
CA PRO A 63 -8.52 -18.77 7.72
C PRO A 63 -7.66 -18.81 6.47
N TYR A 64 -7.16 -19.98 6.09
CA TYR A 64 -6.36 -20.09 4.86
C TYR A 64 -7.14 -19.68 3.60
N ALA A 65 -8.48 -19.77 3.65
CA ALA A 65 -9.38 -19.29 2.59
C ALA A 65 -9.30 -17.77 2.34
N HIS A 66 -8.84 -17.02 3.33
CA HIS A 66 -8.77 -15.56 3.28
C HIS A 66 -7.38 -15.05 2.94
N ILE A 67 -6.39 -15.93 2.83
CA ILE A 67 -5.04 -15.56 2.39
C ILE A 67 -5.06 -15.41 0.88
N ASP A 68 -4.77 -14.21 0.39
CA ASP A 68 -4.61 -13.93 -1.03
C ASP A 68 -3.19 -14.26 -1.47
N HIS A 69 -2.20 -13.60 -0.85
CA HIS A 69 -0.79 -13.85 -1.12
C HIS A 69 0.10 -13.53 0.09
N LEU A 70 1.36 -13.95 -0.02
CA LEU A 70 2.41 -13.77 0.97
C LEU A 70 3.63 -13.15 0.27
N GLY A 71 4.33 -12.25 0.95
CA GLY A 71 5.53 -11.62 0.40
C GLY A 71 6.49 -11.16 1.48
N PHE A 72 7.58 -10.54 1.05
CA PHE A 72 8.57 -9.90 1.93
C PHE A 72 8.51 -8.38 1.75
N TYR A 73 8.66 -7.64 2.85
CA TYR A 73 8.80 -6.17 2.79
C TYR A 73 10.12 -5.72 2.18
N ARG A 74 11.15 -6.55 2.36
CA ARG A 74 12.48 -6.32 1.81
C ARG A 74 12.59 -6.95 0.42
N ALA A 75 13.42 -6.37 -0.43
CA ALA A 75 13.88 -7.05 -1.62
C ALA A 75 14.69 -8.29 -1.19
N VAL A 76 14.24 -9.46 -1.61
CA VAL A 76 14.97 -10.73 -1.45
C VAL A 76 15.72 -10.97 -2.74
N LYS A 77 17.03 -11.22 -2.66
CA LYS A 77 17.83 -11.57 -3.84
C LYS A 77 17.58 -13.03 -4.21
N ASP A 78 17.70 -13.36 -5.50
CA ASP A 78 17.49 -14.73 -5.99
C ASP A 78 18.33 -15.76 -5.22
N THR A 79 19.61 -15.46 -4.96
CA THR A 79 20.49 -16.35 -4.18
C THR A 79 19.97 -16.61 -2.76
N GLU A 80 19.39 -15.60 -2.13
CA GLU A 80 18.85 -15.72 -0.78
C GLU A 80 17.51 -16.45 -0.77
N PHE A 81 16.68 -16.22 -1.79
CA PHE A 81 15.47 -16.99 -2.01
C PHE A 81 15.80 -18.48 -2.21
N ASP A 82 16.77 -18.78 -3.06
CA ASP A 82 17.25 -20.14 -3.31
C ASP A 82 17.79 -20.77 -2.03
N ASP A 83 18.58 -20.06 -1.23
CA ASP A 83 19.08 -20.56 0.05
C ASP A 83 17.93 -20.83 1.05
N MET A 84 16.93 -19.95 1.13
CA MET A 84 15.77 -20.12 2.00
C MET A 84 14.91 -21.34 1.63
N PHE A 85 14.87 -21.65 0.34
CA PHE A 85 13.99 -22.67 -0.22
C PHE A 85 14.74 -23.84 -0.89
N ALA A 86 16.05 -23.99 -0.64
CA ALA A 86 16.89 -25.02 -1.26
C ALA A 86 16.40 -26.46 -1.01
N GLY A 87 15.62 -26.68 0.06
CA GLY A 87 14.97 -27.95 0.39
C GLY A 87 13.60 -28.18 -0.26
N LEU A 88 13.10 -27.22 -1.05
CA LEU A 88 11.88 -27.41 -1.85
C LEU A 88 12.20 -28.34 -3.01
N ASN A 89 11.66 -29.56 -2.96
CA ASN A 89 11.63 -30.48 -4.09
C ASN A 89 10.59 -30.04 -5.13
N GLY A 90 10.77 -28.84 -5.69
CA GLY A 90 10.02 -28.32 -6.83
C GLY A 90 10.93 -28.21 -8.06
N PRO A 91 10.38 -28.30 -9.29
CA PRO A 91 11.17 -28.02 -10.47
C PRO A 91 11.64 -26.55 -10.41
N THR A 92 12.96 -26.34 -10.34
CA THR A 92 13.55 -25.02 -10.56
C THR A 92 13.12 -24.57 -11.94
N LEU A 93 12.33 -23.50 -12.01
CA LEU A 93 11.95 -22.92 -13.29
C LEU A 93 13.24 -22.42 -13.96
N PRO A 94 13.44 -22.69 -15.25
CA PRO A 94 14.64 -22.24 -15.94
C PRO A 94 14.74 -20.73 -15.81
N ALA A 95 15.90 -20.27 -15.33
CA ALA A 95 16.22 -18.85 -15.30
C ALA A 95 15.97 -18.28 -16.70
N ILE A 96 15.09 -17.29 -16.79
CA ILE A 96 14.91 -16.54 -18.03
C ILE A 96 16.26 -15.86 -18.25
N ALA A 97 17.04 -16.40 -19.18
CA ALA A 97 18.31 -15.82 -19.57
C ALA A 97 18.03 -14.37 -19.95
N VAL A 98 18.49 -13.45 -19.10
CA VAL A 98 18.56 -12.03 -19.44
C VAL A 98 19.51 -12.01 -20.63
N THR A 99 18.92 -11.98 -21.83
CA THR A 99 19.68 -11.76 -23.05
C THR A 99 20.39 -10.44 -22.81
N PRO A 100 21.74 -10.40 -22.83
CA PRO A 100 22.44 -9.14 -22.69
C PRO A 100 21.91 -8.23 -23.80
N GLU A 101 21.29 -7.15 -23.36
CA GLU A 101 20.89 -6.04 -24.21
C GLU A 101 22.12 -5.70 -25.07
N PRO A 102 22.03 -5.84 -26.41
CA PRO A 102 23.16 -5.50 -27.26
C PRO A 102 23.45 -4.02 -27.02
N ALA A 103 24.70 -3.74 -26.64
CA ALA A 103 25.22 -2.41 -26.41
C ALA A 103 24.68 -1.43 -27.47
N ALA A 104 23.71 -0.62 -27.06
CA ALA A 104 23.32 0.56 -27.79
C ALA A 104 24.44 1.57 -27.60
N GLU A 105 25.35 1.62 -28.58
CA GLU A 105 26.13 2.80 -28.88
C GLU A 105 25.17 4.00 -28.88
N GLU A 106 25.37 4.96 -27.97
CA GLU A 106 24.70 6.26 -28.01
C GLU A 106 25.46 7.20 -28.97
N PRO A 107 25.00 7.44 -30.22
CA PRO A 107 25.27 8.69 -30.87
C PRO A 107 24.38 9.77 -30.24
N LYS A 108 25.03 10.70 -29.56
CA LYS A 108 24.48 11.99 -29.12
C LYS A 108 23.61 12.61 -30.21
N THR A 109 22.32 12.82 -29.93
CA THR A 109 21.66 14.11 -30.23
C THR A 109 20.46 14.32 -29.31
N PRO A 110 20.34 15.47 -28.63
CA PRO A 110 19.19 15.77 -27.81
C PRO A 110 18.00 16.17 -28.71
N ILE A 111 17.02 15.28 -28.86
CA ILE A 111 15.71 15.64 -29.40
C ILE A 111 14.91 16.33 -28.29
N LYS A 112 15.17 17.62 -28.06
CA LYS A 112 14.32 18.50 -27.26
C LYS A 112 13.92 19.72 -28.08
N SER A 113 12.88 19.59 -28.92
CA SER A 113 12.15 20.79 -29.42
C SER A 113 10.89 20.52 -30.25
N ALA A 114 10.81 19.46 -31.07
CA ALA A 114 9.73 19.37 -32.06
C ALA A 114 8.30 19.14 -31.50
N VAL A 115 8.17 18.52 -30.32
CA VAL A 115 6.84 18.24 -29.73
C VAL A 115 6.33 19.43 -28.91
N LEU A 116 7.21 20.22 -28.30
CA LEU A 116 6.82 21.36 -27.46
C LEU A 116 6.28 22.54 -28.29
N ASP A 117 6.78 22.75 -29.52
CA ASP A 117 6.28 23.82 -30.40
C ASP A 117 4.87 23.56 -30.96
N ARG A 118 4.46 22.29 -31.05
CA ARG A 118 3.13 21.92 -31.55
C ARG A 118 2.01 22.22 -30.55
N PHE A 119 2.30 22.19 -29.25
CA PHE A 119 1.33 22.53 -28.19
C PHE A 119 1.17 24.04 -27.99
N ARG A 120 2.18 24.86 -28.35
CA ARG A 120 2.08 26.33 -28.26
C ARG A 120 1.28 26.95 -29.42
N SER A 121 1.16 26.24 -30.55
CA SER A 121 0.50 26.76 -31.76
C SER A 121 -1.00 26.43 -31.86
N ARG A 122 -1.62 25.80 -30.86
CA ARG A 122 -3.06 25.52 -30.82
C ARG A 122 -3.68 25.95 -29.48
N GLY A 123 -3.82 27.25 -29.29
CA GLY A 123 -4.47 27.81 -28.10
C GLY A 123 -4.86 29.28 -28.21
N GLY A 124 -5.06 29.79 -29.42
CA GLY A 124 -5.61 31.13 -29.66
C GLY A 124 -7.09 31.03 -30.01
N SER A 125 -7.96 30.97 -29.01
CA SER A 125 -9.38 31.30 -29.19
C SER A 125 -9.96 31.83 -27.89
N THR A 126 -9.69 33.11 -27.63
CA THR A 126 -10.43 33.90 -26.65
C THR A 126 -11.32 34.86 -27.42
N ILE A 127 -12.60 34.52 -27.56
CA ILE A 127 -13.70 35.49 -27.63
C ILE A 127 -14.78 35.00 -26.68
N ILE A 128 -14.63 35.33 -25.39
CA ILE A 128 -15.76 35.36 -24.45
C ILE A 128 -16.12 36.83 -24.29
N GLY A 129 -17.16 37.24 -25.01
CA GLY A 129 -17.82 38.52 -24.84
C GLY A 129 -19.24 38.30 -24.32
N ARG A 130 -19.60 39.06 -23.28
CA ARG A 130 -20.96 39.43 -22.81
C ARG A 130 -21.76 38.27 -22.19
N SER A 131 -22.46 38.41 -21.06
CA SER A 131 -23.09 39.53 -20.33
C SER A 131 -23.69 38.95 -19.01
N PRO A 132 -24.47 39.67 -18.17
CA PRO A 132 -24.28 40.99 -17.56
C PRO A 132 -24.54 40.95 -16.01
N LEU A 133 -24.51 42.15 -15.42
CA LEU A 133 -24.71 42.54 -14.02
C LEU A 133 -25.87 41.88 -13.23
N ALA A 134 -25.65 41.75 -11.91
CA ALA A 134 -26.66 42.00 -10.88
C ALA A 134 -26.02 42.74 -9.67
N PRO A 135 -26.80 43.52 -8.89
CA PRO A 135 -26.31 44.74 -8.25
C PRO A 135 -25.91 44.64 -6.76
N ARG A 136 -25.30 45.75 -6.35
CA ARG A 136 -24.68 46.23 -5.10
C ARG A 136 -25.61 46.34 -3.87
N MET A 137 -24.98 46.49 -2.69
CA MET A 137 -25.43 47.04 -1.37
C MET A 137 -25.66 45.97 -0.30
N GLU A 138 -25.20 46.03 0.95
CA GLU A 138 -24.48 46.99 1.84
C GLU A 138 -23.86 46.12 2.96
N GLU A 139 -22.58 46.28 3.34
CA GLU A 139 -22.14 46.99 4.55
C GLU A 139 -23.02 46.79 5.80
N GLU A 140 -22.59 45.92 6.73
CA GLU A 140 -22.72 46.23 8.16
C GLU A 140 -21.62 45.53 8.97
N SER A 141 -20.76 46.37 9.54
CA SER A 141 -19.81 46.03 10.59
C SER A 141 -20.55 45.84 11.91
N HIS A 142 -20.18 44.84 12.73
CA HIS A 142 -20.04 45.05 14.18
C HIS A 142 -19.23 43.93 14.86
N PRO A 143 -18.24 44.28 15.71
CA PRO A 143 -17.55 43.35 16.61
C PRO A 143 -18.22 43.32 17.99
N GLY A 144 -18.26 42.18 18.67
CA GLY A 144 -18.80 42.08 20.03
C GLY A 144 -18.54 40.75 20.74
N LEU A 145 -17.55 40.75 21.65
CA LEU A 145 -17.29 39.77 22.73
C LEU A 145 -18.43 39.79 23.81
N PRO A 146 -18.34 39.07 24.95
CA PRO A 146 -18.55 37.64 25.18
C PRO A 146 -19.63 37.39 26.29
N ALA A 147 -19.81 36.11 26.68
CA ALA A 147 -20.23 35.58 28.00
C ALA A 147 -21.46 36.13 28.75
N ASN A 148 -22.24 35.16 29.26
CA ASN A 148 -22.86 35.08 30.60
C ASN A 148 -24.40 35.00 30.62
N GLY A 149 -24.93 34.02 31.38
CA GLY A 149 -26.37 33.81 31.54
C GLY A 149 -26.74 32.59 32.38
N GLN A 150 -26.40 32.64 33.69
CA GLN A 150 -27.14 32.13 34.86
C GLN A 150 -27.66 30.66 34.87
N LYS A 151 -27.16 29.78 35.75
CA LYS A 151 -27.60 29.55 37.15
C LYS A 151 -29.13 29.49 37.36
N LYS A 152 -29.61 28.37 37.92
CA LYS A 152 -30.46 28.24 39.15
C LYS A 152 -30.78 26.75 39.37
N ASP A 153 -30.24 26.14 40.43
CA ASP A 153 -30.94 25.74 41.67
C ASP A 153 -31.72 24.41 41.48
N GLY A 154 -31.58 23.33 42.25
CA GLY A 154 -30.84 23.04 43.46
C GLY A 154 -30.77 21.52 43.72
N HIS A 155 -29.86 21.15 44.60
CA HIS A 155 -29.66 19.84 45.25
C HIS A 155 -30.56 19.78 46.52
N PRO A 156 -30.50 18.77 47.43
CA PRO A 156 -30.18 17.32 47.36
C PRO A 156 -31.44 16.50 47.77
N THR A 157 -31.48 15.16 47.82
CA THR A 157 -30.77 14.24 48.73
C THR A 157 -31.08 12.81 48.30
#